data_AF-A0A498GBB9-F1
#
_entry.id   AF-A0A498GBB9-F1
#
_cell.length_a   1.000
_cell.length_b   1.000
_cell.length_c   1.000
_cell.angle_alpha   90.00
_cell.angle_beta   90.00
_cell.angle_gamma   90.00
#
_symmetry.space_group_name_H-M   'P 1'
#
loop_
_entity.id
_entity.type
_entity.pdbx_description
1 polymer ?
#
loop_
_entity_poly.entity_id
_entity_poly.type
_entity_poly.pdbx_seq_one_letter_code
_entity_poly.pdbx_strand_id
1 'polypeptide(L)'
;MADLITEYAEYDEFAREYHSGTLADYDVSLDEARRRGLLDEQRTQKLWQLLGLLDSEELLIQLPEWLAEKKVESTNRTPPTMFVGYISNQTEEAVLFESSAAARPLMERAHRIHSLERGIRHTEDGTDRHGQLVERLREYERKFEDRDELLSLSDEWLPKSQLGTVVRRRS
;
A
#
# COMPACT_ATOMS: atom_id res chain seq x y z
N MET A 1 20.92 1.41 -1.24
CA MET A 1 19.55 0.83 -1.24
C MET A 1 18.71 1.47 -0.14
N ALA A 2 19.24 1.57 1.10
CA ALA A 2 18.59 2.27 2.21
C ALA A 2 18.16 3.72 1.88
N ASP A 3 18.92 4.44 1.04
CA ASP A 3 18.61 5.84 0.72
C ASP A 3 17.31 6.04 -0.09
N LEU A 4 16.77 4.99 -0.73
CA LEU A 4 15.52 5.07 -1.51
C LEU A 4 14.31 4.56 -0.73
N ILE A 5 14.51 3.55 0.12
CA ILE A 5 13.43 2.85 0.82
C ILE A 5 13.26 3.47 2.20
N THR A 6 12.10 4.06 2.45
CA THR A 6 11.76 4.55 3.79
C THR A 6 10.97 3.49 4.55
N GLU A 7 11.42 3.19 5.76
CA GLU A 7 10.79 2.21 6.64
C GLU A 7 10.10 2.89 7.80
N TYR A 8 8.92 2.40 8.15
CA TYR A 8 8.16 2.90 9.30
C TYR A 8 7.79 1.75 10.21
N ALA A 9 8.07 1.91 11.51
CA ALA A 9 7.60 0.98 12.54
C ALA A 9 6.21 1.39 13.04
N GLU A 10 5.98 2.69 13.17
CA GLU A 10 4.78 3.25 13.79
C GLU A 10 3.89 3.98 12.77
N TYR A 11 2.57 3.86 12.98
CA TYR A 11 1.57 4.49 12.11
C TYR A 11 1.72 6.01 12.05
N ASP A 12 1.99 6.66 13.18
CA ASP A 12 2.07 8.12 13.25
C ASP A 12 3.33 8.68 12.58
N GLU A 13 4.41 7.90 12.53
CA GLU A 13 5.60 8.26 11.75
C GLU A 13 5.29 8.21 10.26
N PHE A 14 4.68 7.10 9.82
CA PHE A 14 4.22 6.93 8.44
C PHE A 14 3.23 8.02 8.03
N ALA A 15 2.20 8.28 8.83
CA ALA A 15 1.18 9.27 8.52
C ALA A 15 1.74 10.69 8.45
N ARG A 16 2.70 11.03 9.31
CA ARG A 16 3.36 12.34 9.28
C ARG A 16 4.14 12.55 7.99
N GLU A 17 4.91 11.56 7.56
CA GLU A 17 5.71 11.68 6.34
C GLU A 17 4.83 11.64 5.09
N TYR A 18 3.84 10.73 5.05
CA TYR A 18 2.90 10.61 3.94
C TYR A 18 2.12 11.91 3.67
N HIS A 19 1.82 12.67 4.72
CA HIS A 19 1.09 13.94 4.64
C HIS A 19 1.99 15.18 4.78
N SER A 20 3.32 15.04 4.69
CA SER A 20 4.27 16.12 4.97
C SER A 20 3.98 17.41 4.19
N GLY A 21 3.61 17.30 2.91
CA GLY A 21 3.20 18.44 2.09
C GLY A 21 1.97 19.16 2.64
N THR A 22 0.91 18.43 2.99
CA THR A 22 -0.29 19.03 3.60
C THR A 22 0.01 19.64 4.96
N LEU A 23 0.82 18.99 5.80
CA LEU A 23 1.21 19.54 7.10
C LEU A 23 1.99 20.84 6.95
N ALA A 24 2.89 20.93 5.96
CA ALA A 24 3.66 22.12 5.66
C ALA A 24 2.79 23.25 5.06
N ASP A 25 1.91 22.93 4.12
CA ASP A 25 1.03 23.91 3.45
C ASP A 25 0.10 24.63 4.43
N TYR A 26 -0.35 23.92 5.47
CA TYR A 26 -1.25 24.47 6.49
C TYR A 26 -0.54 24.90 7.77
N ASP A 27 0.78 24.68 7.89
CA ASP A 27 1.60 24.92 9.09
C ASP A 27 0.96 24.33 10.37
N VAL A 28 0.67 23.03 10.34
CA VAL A 28 -0.02 22.31 11.44
C VAL A 28 0.68 21.02 11.82
N SER A 29 0.51 20.61 13.08
CA SER A 29 0.90 19.27 13.52
C SER A 29 -0.04 18.20 12.95
N LEU A 30 0.41 16.94 12.95
CA LEU A 30 -0.41 15.78 12.54
C LEU A 30 -1.74 15.71 13.32
N ASP A 31 -1.68 15.90 14.64
CA ASP A 31 -2.88 15.88 15.50
C ASP A 31 -3.85 17.01 15.18
N GLU A 32 -3.33 18.21 14.88
CA GLU A 32 -4.17 19.33 14.49
C GLU A 32 -4.80 19.11 13.11
N ALA A 33 -4.05 18.59 12.15
CA ALA A 33 -4.56 18.23 10.84
C ALA A 33 -5.67 17.17 10.92
N ARG A 34 -5.50 16.16 11.80
CA ARG A 34 -6.53 15.17 12.13
C ARG A 34 -7.80 15.80 12.70
N ARG A 35 -7.66 16.64 13.73
CA ARG A 35 -8.80 17.34 14.36
C ARG A 35 -9.58 18.19 13.36
N ARG A 36 -8.87 18.80 12.41
CA ARG A 36 -9.44 19.64 11.36
C ARG A 36 -9.96 18.86 10.14
N GLY A 37 -9.76 17.54 10.08
CA GLY A 37 -10.17 16.71 8.96
C GLY A 37 -9.43 17.02 7.66
N LEU A 38 -8.18 17.49 7.74
CA LEU A 38 -7.36 17.86 6.58
C LEU A 38 -6.73 16.63 5.90
N LEU A 39 -6.75 15.47 6.56
CA LEU A 39 -6.09 14.25 6.10
C LEU A 39 -7.12 13.18 5.73
N ASP A 40 -6.83 12.42 4.68
CA ASP A 40 -7.59 11.21 4.34
C ASP A 40 -7.14 10.04 5.25
N GLU A 41 -7.53 10.10 6.52
CA GLU A 41 -7.19 9.08 7.53
C GLU A 41 -7.70 7.69 7.13
N GLN A 42 -8.82 7.60 6.42
CA GLN A 42 -9.32 6.31 5.97
C GLN A 42 -8.36 5.69 4.96
N ARG A 43 -7.89 6.45 3.97
CA ARG A 43 -6.93 5.97 2.99
C ARG A 43 -5.58 5.68 3.63
N THR A 44 -5.08 6.53 4.52
CA THR A 44 -3.81 6.31 5.24
C THR A 44 -3.85 5.05 6.08
N GLN A 45 -4.95 4.81 6.81
CA GLN A 45 -5.13 3.58 7.58
C GLN A 45 -5.18 2.33 6.69
N LYS A 46 -5.87 2.39 5.54
CA LYS A 46 -5.90 1.27 4.58
C LYS A 46 -4.52 1.00 3.98
N LEU A 47 -3.73 2.05 3.75
CA LEU A 47 -2.37 1.91 3.25
C LEU A 47 -1.46 1.28 4.30
N TRP A 48 -1.57 1.71 5.55
CA TRP A 48 -0.84 1.09 6.67
C TRP A 48 -1.20 -0.39 6.88
N GLN A 49 -2.48 -0.71 6.73
CA GLN A 49 -2.98 -2.08 6.75
C GLN A 49 -2.41 -2.93 5.63
N LEU A 50 -2.35 -2.38 4.40
CA LEU A 50 -1.67 -3.05 3.28
C LEU A 50 -0.22 -3.33 3.63
N LEU A 51 0.55 -2.32 4.06
CA LEU A 51 1.97 -2.47 4.39
C LEU A 51 2.22 -3.51 5.50
N GLY A 52 1.24 -3.75 6.38
CA GLY A 52 1.33 -4.77 7.42
C GLY A 52 1.10 -6.21 6.95
N LEU A 53 0.65 -6.42 5.72
CA LEU A 53 0.40 -7.74 5.12
C LEU A 53 1.37 -8.08 3.98
N LEU A 54 2.23 -7.14 3.60
CA LEU A 54 3.27 -7.35 2.59
C LEU A 54 4.40 -8.22 3.13
N ASP A 55 5.07 -8.97 2.26
CA ASP A 55 6.28 -9.69 2.65
C ASP A 55 7.41 -8.71 3.04
N SER A 56 8.43 -9.17 3.77
CA SER A 56 9.53 -8.31 4.25
C SER A 56 10.31 -7.60 3.14
N GLU A 57 10.34 -8.22 1.95
CA GLU A 57 11.03 -7.71 0.76
C GLU A 57 10.09 -6.92 -0.18
N GLU A 58 8.79 -6.94 0.09
CA GLU A 58 7.82 -6.18 -0.70
C GLU A 58 7.79 -4.72 -0.30
N LEU A 59 7.65 -3.88 -1.34
CA LEU A 59 7.64 -2.44 -1.21
C LEU A 59 6.39 -1.90 -1.89
N LEU A 60 5.83 -0.85 -1.29
CA LEU A 60 4.89 0.02 -1.97
C LEU A 60 5.68 1.14 -2.66
N ILE A 61 5.42 1.35 -3.95
CA ILE A 61 5.93 2.50 -4.69
C ILE A 61 4.79 3.43 -5.11
N GLN A 62 5.05 4.73 -5.10
CA GLN A 62 4.20 5.74 -5.70
C GLN A 62 4.93 6.37 -6.89
N LEU A 63 4.28 6.29 -8.05
CA LEU A 63 4.73 6.90 -9.30
C LEU A 63 4.00 8.23 -9.53
N PRO A 64 4.69 9.23 -10.12
CA PRO A 64 4.02 10.37 -10.72
C PRO A 64 3.00 9.93 -11.79
N GLU A 65 1.89 10.66 -11.93
CA GLU A 65 0.80 10.32 -12.86
C GLU A 65 1.31 10.12 -14.30
N TRP A 66 2.12 11.05 -14.80
CA TRP A 66 2.69 10.96 -16.15
C TRP A 66 3.56 9.70 -16.37
N LEU A 67 4.21 9.19 -15.32
CA LEU A 67 5.03 7.98 -15.40
C LEU A 67 4.11 6.74 -15.35
N ALA A 68 3.10 6.75 -14.49
CA ALA A 68 2.08 5.70 -14.45
C ALA A 68 1.35 5.55 -15.80
N GLU A 69 1.00 6.65 -16.46
CA GLU A 69 0.40 6.63 -17.81
C GLU A 69 1.28 5.96 -18.85
N LYS A 70 2.60 6.12 -18.76
CA LYS A 70 3.55 5.46 -19.67
C LYS A 70 3.77 3.99 -19.35
N LYS A 71 3.63 3.64 -18.07
CA LYS A 71 4.00 2.33 -17.53
C LYS A 71 2.82 1.39 -17.35
N VAL A 72 1.59 1.84 -17.56
CA VAL A 72 0.39 1.01 -17.49
C VAL A 72 -0.27 1.00 -18.86
N GLU A 73 -0.40 -0.18 -19.45
CA GLU A 73 -1.21 -0.37 -20.65
C GLU A 73 -2.70 -0.30 -20.28
N SER A 74 -3.24 0.91 -20.08
CA SER A 74 -4.67 1.11 -19.85
C SER A 74 -5.29 1.95 -20.95
N THR A 75 -6.36 1.43 -21.55
CA THR A 75 -7.04 2.07 -22.69
C THR A 75 -8.21 2.95 -22.27
N ASN A 76 -8.69 2.92 -21.01
CA ASN A 76 -9.99 3.51 -20.65
C ASN A 76 -10.15 4.02 -19.19
N ARG A 77 -9.09 4.08 -18.37
CA ARG A 77 -9.16 4.56 -16.98
C ARG A 77 -7.90 5.32 -16.58
N THR A 78 -8.03 6.23 -15.61
CA THR A 78 -6.87 6.83 -14.93
C THR A 78 -5.97 5.70 -14.41
N PRO A 79 -4.69 5.66 -14.82
CA PRO A 79 -3.80 4.57 -14.44
C PRO A 79 -3.56 4.59 -12.92
N PRO A 80 -3.39 3.42 -12.28
CA PRO A 80 -2.95 3.36 -10.90
C PRO A 80 -1.59 4.06 -10.76
N THR A 81 -1.41 4.84 -9.70
CA THR A 81 -0.14 5.50 -9.39
C THR A 81 0.59 4.85 -8.23
N MET A 82 0.01 3.83 -7.60
CA MET A 82 0.61 3.09 -6.49
C MET A 82 0.67 1.61 -6.83
N PHE A 83 1.83 1.00 -6.63
CA PHE A 83 2.09 -0.40 -6.94
C PHE A 83 2.81 -1.08 -5.78
N VAL A 84 2.61 -2.38 -5.63
CA VAL A 84 3.32 -3.27 -4.72
C VAL A 84 4.16 -4.23 -5.56
N GLY A 85 5.35 -4.58 -5.07
CA GLY A 85 6.27 -5.49 -5.75
C GLY A 85 7.64 -5.51 -5.06
N TYR A 86 8.64 -6.07 -5.73
CA TYR A 86 9.97 -6.27 -5.16
C TYR A 86 11.02 -5.56 -6.04
N ILE A 87 12.03 -4.94 -5.42
CA ILE A 87 13.22 -4.50 -6.18
C ILE A 87 14.18 -5.68 -6.29
N SER A 88 14.24 -6.31 -7.46
CA SER A 88 15.10 -7.49 -7.67
C SER A 88 16.47 -7.13 -8.25
N ASN A 89 16.57 -6.01 -8.96
CA ASN A 89 17.82 -5.54 -9.54
C ASN A 89 17.88 -4.01 -9.57
N GLN A 90 19.09 -3.47 -9.73
CA GLN A 90 19.32 -2.04 -9.85
C GLN A 90 20.56 -1.73 -10.66
N THR A 91 20.50 -0.60 -11.38
CA THR A 91 21.65 0.07 -11.96
C THR A 91 21.92 1.36 -11.17
N GLU A 92 22.87 2.17 -11.62
CA GLU A 92 23.07 3.51 -11.06
C GLU A 92 21.80 4.38 -11.20
N GLU A 93 21.11 4.27 -12.34
CA GLU A 93 20.03 5.18 -12.73
C GLU A 93 18.61 4.62 -12.51
N ALA A 94 18.44 3.30 -12.45
CA ALA A 94 17.14 2.64 -12.43
C ALA A 94 17.06 1.46 -11.46
N VAL A 95 15.85 1.06 -11.12
CA VAL A 95 15.53 -0.18 -10.40
C VAL A 95 14.62 -1.05 -11.26
N LEU A 96 14.77 -2.36 -11.14
CA LEU A 96 13.83 -3.34 -11.68
C LEU A 96 12.83 -3.69 -10.58
N PHE A 97 11.57 -3.34 -10.78
CA PHE A 97 10.49 -3.51 -9.81
C PHE A 97 9.53 -4.64 -10.24
N GLU A 98 9.87 -5.86 -9.86
CA GLU A 98 9.21 -7.08 -10.33
C GLU A 98 7.92 -7.41 -9.57
N SER A 99 7.09 -8.21 -10.25
CA SER A 99 5.80 -8.68 -9.74
C SER A 99 4.90 -7.52 -9.33
N SER A 100 4.96 -6.44 -10.11
CA SER A 100 4.25 -5.21 -9.84
C SER A 100 2.74 -5.42 -9.90
N ALA A 101 2.02 -4.99 -8.88
CA ALA A 101 0.57 -5.07 -8.81
C ALA A 101 -0.02 -3.77 -8.27
N ALA A 102 -1.10 -3.29 -8.89
CA ALA A 102 -1.78 -2.08 -8.45
C ALA A 102 -2.19 -2.19 -6.97
N ALA A 103 -1.78 -1.19 -6.18
CA ALA A 103 -1.93 -1.24 -4.73
C ALA A 103 -3.37 -1.08 -4.26
N ARG A 104 -4.23 -0.34 -4.99
CA ARG A 104 -5.58 0.00 -4.51
C ARG A 104 -6.47 -1.23 -4.26
N PRO A 105 -6.60 -2.20 -5.18
CA PRO A 105 -7.29 -3.46 -4.89
C PRO A 105 -6.70 -4.20 -3.68
N LEU A 106 -5.37 -4.20 -3.52
CA LEU A 106 -4.71 -4.81 -2.37
C LEU A 106 -5.03 -4.08 -1.06
N MET A 107 -5.09 -2.74 -1.06
CA MET A 107 -5.51 -1.95 0.10
C MET A 107 -6.93 -2.32 0.55
N GLU A 108 -7.84 -2.52 -0.40
CA GLU A 108 -9.22 -2.92 -0.11
C GLU A 108 -9.28 -4.35 0.47
N ARG A 109 -8.50 -5.28 -0.10
CA ARG A 109 -8.36 -6.65 0.42
C ARG A 109 -7.75 -6.65 1.83
N ALA A 110 -6.65 -5.95 2.05
CA ALA A 110 -5.97 -5.82 3.34
C ALA A 110 -6.89 -5.24 4.43
N HIS A 111 -7.61 -4.17 4.09
CA HIS A 111 -8.59 -3.58 4.99
C HIS A 111 -9.68 -4.58 5.41
N ARG A 112 -10.14 -5.41 4.46
CA ARG A 112 -11.14 -6.44 4.73
C ARG A 112 -10.60 -7.55 5.61
N ILE A 113 -9.38 -8.02 5.36
CA ILE A 113 -8.66 -8.99 6.20
C ILE A 113 -8.63 -8.49 7.65
N HIS A 114 -8.09 -7.30 7.89
CA HIS A 114 -8.04 -6.74 9.25
C HIS A 114 -9.40 -6.55 9.91
N SER A 115 -10.43 -6.20 9.14
CA SER A 115 -11.80 -6.09 9.65
C SER A 115 -12.36 -7.45 10.08
N LEU A 116 -12.08 -8.51 9.31
CA LEU A 116 -12.48 -9.88 9.62
C LEU A 116 -11.72 -10.44 10.82
N GLU A 117 -10.41 -10.25 10.89
CA GLU A 117 -9.59 -10.61 12.07
C GLU A 117 -10.14 -9.96 13.34
N ARG A 118 -10.47 -8.67 13.27
CA ARG A 118 -11.11 -7.97 14.38
C ARG A 118 -12.46 -8.59 14.71
N GLY A 119 -13.29 -8.89 13.72
CA GLY A 119 -14.58 -9.55 13.93
C GLY A 119 -14.46 -10.92 14.62
N ILE A 120 -13.49 -11.73 14.20
CA ILE A 120 -13.17 -13.04 14.79
C ILE A 120 -12.79 -12.88 16.26
N ARG A 121 -11.86 -11.97 16.59
CA ARG A 121 -11.45 -11.70 17.98
C ARG A 121 -12.59 -11.31 18.92
N HIS A 122 -13.70 -10.80 18.39
CA HIS A 122 -14.87 -10.37 19.18
C HIS A 122 -16.06 -11.33 19.04
N THR A 123 -15.91 -12.47 18.37
CA THR A 123 -16.96 -13.47 18.22
C THR A 123 -16.57 -14.71 19.00
N GLU A 124 -17.51 -15.28 19.75
CA GLU A 124 -17.26 -16.50 20.51
C GLU A 124 -16.91 -17.68 19.59
N ASP A 125 -15.81 -18.35 19.94
CA ASP A 125 -15.28 -19.51 19.23
C ASP A 125 -16.32 -20.63 19.15
N GLY A 126 -16.32 -21.36 18.02
CA GLY A 126 -17.19 -22.53 17.82
C GLY A 126 -18.64 -22.18 17.46
N THR A 127 -19.00 -20.90 17.36
CA THR A 127 -20.29 -20.49 16.80
C THR A 127 -20.30 -20.56 15.27
N ASP A 128 -21.46 -20.80 14.66
CA ASP A 128 -21.63 -20.75 13.20
C ASP A 128 -21.13 -19.42 12.62
N ARG A 129 -21.37 -18.33 13.36
CA ARG A 129 -20.90 -16.99 12.99
C ARG A 129 -19.37 -16.91 12.98
N HIS A 130 -18.69 -17.49 13.97
CA HIS A 130 -17.24 -17.55 13.99
C HIS A 130 -16.70 -18.35 12.80
N GLY A 131 -17.30 -19.51 12.50
CA GLY A 131 -16.94 -20.32 11.32
C GLY A 131 -17.03 -19.53 10.00
N GLN A 132 -18.14 -18.83 9.78
CA GLN A 132 -18.33 -17.99 8.58
C GLN A 132 -17.31 -16.86 8.46
N LEU A 133 -16.90 -16.25 9.57
CA LEU A 133 -15.88 -15.20 9.56
C LEU A 133 -14.50 -15.76 9.18
N VAL A 134 -14.14 -16.93 9.72
CA VAL A 134 -12.88 -17.61 9.41
C VAL A 134 -12.83 -18.04 7.94
N GLU A 135 -13.92 -18.57 7.39
CA GLU A 135 -13.98 -18.94 5.96
C GLU A 135 -13.80 -17.72 5.05
N ARG A 136 -14.47 -16.61 5.37
CA ARG A 136 -14.31 -15.35 4.63
C ARG A 136 -12.91 -14.78 4.76
N LEU A 137 -12.27 -14.90 5.93
CA LEU A 137 -10.89 -14.46 6.12
C LEU A 137 -9.97 -15.21 5.15
N ARG A 138 -10.05 -16.55 5.13
CA ARG A 138 -9.26 -17.40 4.21
C ARG A 138 -9.52 -17.09 2.73
N GLU A 139 -10.75 -16.73 2.37
CA GLU A 139 -11.07 -16.29 1.03
C GLU A 139 -10.33 -14.99 0.66
N TYR A 140 -10.34 -14.01 1.55
CA TYR A 140 -9.67 -12.73 1.31
C TYR A 140 -8.14 -12.83 1.38
N GLU A 141 -7.59 -13.69 2.23
CA GLU A 141 -6.16 -14.01 2.27
C GLU A 141 -5.70 -14.60 0.93
N ARG A 142 -6.39 -15.63 0.41
CA ARG A 142 -6.08 -16.19 -0.92
C ARG A 142 -6.20 -15.15 -2.04
N LYS A 143 -7.24 -14.31 -1.99
CA LYS A 143 -7.38 -13.20 -2.94
C LYS A 143 -6.28 -12.17 -2.78
N PHE A 144 -5.69 -11.99 -1.60
CA PHE A 144 -4.59 -11.04 -1.41
C PHE A 144 -3.29 -11.57 -2.04
N GLU A 145 -3.05 -12.87 -1.90
CA GLU A 145 -1.93 -13.59 -2.52
C GLU A 145 -2.07 -13.68 -4.05
N ASP A 146 -3.29 -13.87 -4.57
CA ASP A 146 -3.56 -13.91 -6.01
C ASP A 146 -3.64 -12.51 -6.63
N ARG A 147 -2.59 -12.15 -7.37
CA ARG A 147 -2.40 -10.83 -7.98
C ARG A 147 -2.41 -10.85 -9.50
N ASP A 148 -2.58 -12.02 -10.13
CA ASP A 148 -2.47 -12.19 -11.58
C ASP A 148 -3.52 -11.38 -12.35
N GLU A 149 -4.68 -11.15 -11.73
CA GLU A 149 -5.77 -10.35 -12.30
C GLU A 149 -5.61 -8.83 -12.07
N LEU A 150 -4.59 -8.39 -11.32
CA LEU A 150 -4.36 -6.98 -11.03
C LEU A 150 -3.55 -6.32 -12.15
N LEU A 151 -3.82 -5.03 -12.38
CA LEU A 151 -3.01 -4.23 -13.30
C LEU A 151 -1.57 -4.16 -12.79
N SER A 152 -0.62 -4.53 -13.65
CA SER A 152 0.81 -4.44 -13.43
C SER A 152 1.44 -3.33 -14.27
N LEU A 153 2.72 -3.05 -14.04
CA LEU A 153 3.51 -2.23 -14.94
C LEU A 153 3.86 -3.04 -16.19
N SER A 154 3.76 -2.44 -17.37
CA SER A 154 4.17 -3.06 -18.63
C SER A 154 5.69 -3.13 -18.81
N ASP A 155 6.41 -2.18 -18.22
CA ASP A 155 7.87 -2.14 -18.14
C ASP A 155 8.31 -1.80 -16.70
N GLU A 156 8.84 -2.80 -16.02
CA GLU A 156 9.19 -2.77 -14.60
C GLU A 156 10.52 -2.05 -14.30
N TRP A 157 11.24 -1.55 -15.32
CA TRP A 157 12.39 -0.67 -15.10
C TRP A 157 11.96 0.75 -14.78
N LEU A 158 12.20 1.18 -13.55
CA LEU A 158 11.81 2.49 -13.05
C LEU A 158 13.03 3.38 -12.78
N PRO A 159 13.10 4.58 -13.37
CA PRO A 159 14.19 5.52 -13.11
C PRO A 159 14.16 6.01 -11.66
N LYS A 160 15.28 5.89 -10.94
CA LYS A 160 15.38 6.27 -9.52
C LYS A 160 15.03 7.74 -9.27
N SER A 161 15.41 8.62 -10.20
CA SER A 161 15.13 10.07 -10.15
C SER A 161 13.65 10.43 -10.28
N GLN A 162 12.79 9.48 -10.64
CA GLN A 162 11.36 9.68 -10.89
C GLN A 162 10.47 8.91 -9.91
N LEU A 163 11.07 8.16 -8.97
CA LEU A 163 10.34 7.50 -7.90
C LEU A 163 9.96 8.54 -6.84
N GLY A 164 8.68 8.68 -6.56
CA GLY A 164 8.20 9.62 -5.55
C GLY A 164 8.41 9.09 -4.14
N THR A 165 7.79 7.96 -3.85
CA THR A 165 7.79 7.36 -2.50
C THR A 165 7.96 5.86 -2.63
N VAL A 166 8.97 5.29 -1.97
CA VAL A 166 9.20 3.84 -1.89
C VAL A 166 9.22 3.47 -0.42
N VAL A 167 8.23 2.71 0.04
CA VAL A 167 8.00 2.48 1.46
C VAL A 167 7.73 1.03 1.79
N ARG A 168 8.18 0.62 2.98
CA ARG A 168 7.78 -0.64 3.61
C ARG A 168 7.52 -0.43 5.08
N ARG A 169 6.76 -1.34 5.68
CA ARG A 169 6.61 -1.38 7.13
C ARG A 169 7.73 -2.21 7.73
N ARG A 170 8.35 -1.67 8.78
CA ARG A 170 9.34 -2.40 9.56
C ARG A 170 8.60 -3.37 10.49
N SER A 171 8.86 -4.65 10.31
CA SER A 171 8.38 -5.75 11.15
C SER A 171 9.20 -5.92 12.42
#